data_AF-A0A1Y1RU37-F1
#
_entry.id   AF-A0A1Y1RU37-F1
#
_cell.length_a   1.000
_cell.length_b   1.000
_cell.length_c   1.000
_cell.angle_alpha   90.00
_cell.angle_beta   90.00
_cell.angle_gamma   90.00
#
_symmetry.space_group_name_H-M   'P 1'
#
loop_
_entity.id
_entity.type
_entity.pdbx_description
1 polymer ?
#
loop_
_entity_poly.entity_id
_entity_poly.type
_entity_poly.pdbx_seq_one_letter_code
_entity_poly.pdbx_strand_id
1 'polypeptide(L)'
;MSLQKHDEELLVFREMVEHANDGMLLIEDEIIIECNPAVCLLYGLSRDDLVGRHPGTLSPEYQKNGRKSIEYSRELMADAMAGRARHFLWQHLRSDGTVFTAEISLNPAKTVRLSEGKEVKRYVSVFRDVTRSIEAERALEESEQRFRRLFELAPVALALLSLDGAL
;
A
#
# COMPACT_ATOMS: atom_id res chain seq x y z
N MET A 1 -12.95 -23.50 -30.28
CA MET A 1 -11.87 -23.93 -29.37
C MET A 1 -10.91 -22.81 -28.97
N SER A 2 -10.43 -21.93 -29.86
CA SER A 2 -9.43 -20.89 -29.49
C SER A 2 -9.97 -19.70 -28.68
N LEU A 3 -11.21 -19.25 -28.91
CA LEU A 3 -11.84 -18.14 -28.16
C LEU A 3 -12.17 -18.54 -26.71
N GLN A 4 -12.76 -19.72 -26.53
CA GLN A 4 -13.15 -20.25 -25.21
C GLN A 4 -11.97 -20.39 -24.25
N LYS A 5 -10.79 -20.78 -24.76
CA LYS A 5 -9.56 -20.85 -23.96
C LYS A 5 -9.02 -19.48 -23.53
N HIS A 6 -9.12 -18.45 -24.40
CA HIS A 6 -8.71 -17.09 -24.03
C HIS A 6 -9.66 -16.48 -22.98
N ASP A 7 -10.96 -16.75 -23.09
CA ASP A 7 -11.95 -16.29 -22.11
C ASP A 7 -11.72 -16.96 -20.75
N GLU A 8 -11.43 -18.27 -20.73
CA GLU A 8 -11.06 -19.00 -19.50
C GLU A 8 -9.78 -18.46 -18.85
N GLU A 9 -8.73 -18.20 -19.63
CA GLU A 9 -7.49 -17.60 -19.11
C GLU A 9 -7.74 -16.22 -18.51
N LEU A 10 -8.53 -15.37 -19.19
CA LEU A 10 -8.87 -14.04 -18.67
C LEU A 10 -9.67 -14.11 -17.36
N LEU A 11 -10.58 -15.08 -17.23
CA LEU A 11 -11.33 -15.32 -16.00
C LEU A 11 -10.40 -15.71 -14.86
N VAL A 12 -9.45 -16.62 -15.09
CA VAL A 12 -8.47 -17.01 -14.07
C VAL A 12 -7.64 -15.81 -13.59
N PHE A 13 -7.12 -15.00 -14.51
CA PHE A 13 -6.37 -13.80 -14.14
C PHE A 13 -7.22 -12.80 -13.36
N ARG A 14 -8.48 -12.63 -13.75
CA ARG A 14 -9.43 -11.75 -13.08
C ARG A 14 -9.72 -12.24 -11.65
N GLU A 15 -9.98 -13.52 -11.47
CA GLU A 15 -10.23 -14.11 -10.14
C GLU A 15 -9.04 -13.90 -9.20
N MET A 16 -7.80 -14.10 -9.69
CA MET A 16 -6.59 -13.86 -8.92
C MET A 16 -6.48 -12.41 -8.42
N VAL A 17 -6.83 -11.44 -9.27
CA VAL A 17 -6.76 -10.00 -8.93
C VAL A 17 -7.92 -9.60 -8.02
N GLU A 18 -9.12 -10.12 -8.27
CA GLU A 18 -10.32 -9.80 -7.50
C GLU A 18 -10.27 -10.36 -6.06
N HIS A 19 -9.64 -11.52 -5.86
CA HIS A 19 -9.50 -12.15 -4.55
C HIS A 19 -8.16 -11.85 -3.85
N ALA A 20 -7.31 -11.00 -4.44
CA ALA A 20 -6.08 -10.56 -3.79
C ALA A 20 -6.40 -9.74 -2.52
N ASN A 21 -5.70 -10.01 -1.43
CA ASN A 21 -5.84 -9.24 -0.18
C ASN A 21 -5.20 -7.85 -0.28
N ASP A 22 -4.12 -7.74 -1.05
CA ASP A 22 -3.44 -6.46 -1.28
C ASP A 22 -4.22 -5.64 -2.30
N GLY A 23 -4.31 -4.33 -2.05
CA GLY A 23 -4.90 -3.40 -2.98
C GLY A 23 -4.04 -3.27 -4.24
N MET A 24 -4.66 -3.17 -5.41
CA MET A 24 -3.95 -3.04 -6.67
C MET A 24 -4.56 -1.93 -7.52
N LEU A 25 -3.71 -1.06 -8.06
CA LEU A 25 -4.06 -0.06 -9.07
C LEU A 25 -3.24 -0.29 -10.33
N LEU A 26 -3.91 -0.21 -11.48
CA LEU A 26 -3.27 -0.09 -12.78
C LEU A 26 -3.30 1.37 -13.20
N ILE A 27 -2.14 1.91 -13.53
CA ILE A 27 -1.97 3.34 -13.83
C ILE A 27 -1.38 3.50 -15.24
N GLU A 28 -1.96 4.44 -15.99
CA GLU A 28 -1.55 4.87 -17.33
C GLU A 28 -1.53 6.41 -17.34
N ASP A 29 -0.45 7.02 -17.84
CA ASP A 29 -0.31 8.49 -17.93
C ASP A 29 -0.67 9.24 -16.63
N GLU A 30 -0.20 8.73 -15.50
CA GLU A 30 -0.45 9.24 -14.14
C GLU A 30 -1.90 9.11 -13.63
N ILE A 31 -2.76 8.43 -14.39
CA ILE A 31 -4.18 8.25 -14.08
C ILE A 31 -4.50 6.79 -13.78
N ILE A 32 -5.30 6.56 -12.75
CA ILE A 32 -5.83 5.24 -12.42
C ILE A 32 -6.79 4.81 -13.52
N ILE A 33 -6.49 3.71 -14.19
CA ILE A 33 -7.36 3.16 -15.25
C ILE A 33 -8.12 1.90 -14.79
N GLU A 34 -7.62 1.21 -13.77
CA GLU A 34 -8.28 0.06 -13.18
C GLU A 34 -7.84 -0.16 -11.72
N CYS A 35 -8.70 -0.78 -10.94
CA CYS A 35 -8.45 -1.13 -9.54
C CYS A 35 -9.13 -2.44 -9.14
N ASN A 36 -8.56 -3.15 -8.17
CA ASN A 36 -9.20 -4.34 -7.62
C ASN A 36 -10.17 -4.01 -6.45
N PRO A 37 -11.02 -4.95 -6.00
CA PRO A 37 -11.93 -4.72 -4.88
C PRO A 37 -11.22 -4.39 -3.56
N ALA A 38 -10.04 -4.98 -3.31
CA ALA A 38 -9.29 -4.75 -2.07
C ALA A 38 -8.90 -3.28 -1.89
N VAL A 39 -8.45 -2.59 -2.95
CA VAL A 39 -8.12 -1.16 -2.83
C VAL A 39 -9.38 -0.30 -2.67
N CYS A 40 -10.51 -0.67 -3.27
CA CYS A 40 -11.80 -0.01 -3.04
C CYS A 40 -12.18 -0.06 -1.55
N LEU A 41 -12.10 -1.24 -0.94
CA LEU A 41 -12.35 -1.44 0.49
C LEU A 41 -11.38 -0.63 1.36
N LEU A 42 -10.09 -0.61 0.99
CA LEU A 42 -9.05 0.10 1.74
C LEU A 42 -9.29 1.61 1.81
N TYR A 43 -9.68 2.21 0.69
CA TYR A 43 -10.01 3.64 0.62
C TYR A 43 -11.43 3.96 1.07
N GLY A 44 -12.33 2.98 1.15
CA GLY A 44 -13.77 3.22 1.34
C GLY A 44 -14.41 3.96 0.17
N LEU A 45 -13.88 3.75 -1.05
CA LEU A 45 -14.31 4.40 -2.29
C LEU A 45 -14.77 3.34 -3.29
N SER A 46 -15.71 3.71 -4.18
CA SER A 46 -16.08 2.83 -5.28
C SER A 46 -15.00 2.83 -6.37
N ARG A 47 -15.06 1.84 -7.28
CA ARG A 47 -14.23 1.83 -8.49
C ARG A 47 -14.40 3.11 -9.30
N ASP A 48 -15.62 3.59 -9.47
CA ASP A 48 -15.94 4.77 -10.26
C ASP A 48 -15.42 6.06 -9.60
N ASP A 49 -15.27 6.06 -8.26
CA ASP A 49 -14.58 7.12 -7.56
C ASP A 49 -13.07 7.08 -7.79
N LEU A 50 -12.46 5.90 -7.91
CA LEU A 50 -11.00 5.76 -8.04
C LEU A 50 -10.51 5.93 -9.48
N VAL A 51 -11.17 5.31 -10.44
CA VAL A 51 -10.78 5.34 -11.85
C VAL A 51 -10.92 6.76 -12.39
N GLY A 52 -9.91 7.21 -13.14
CA GLY A 52 -9.83 8.58 -13.66
C GLY A 52 -9.15 9.58 -12.71
N ARG A 53 -8.86 9.20 -11.45
CA ARG A 53 -8.12 10.07 -10.53
C ARG A 53 -6.61 9.89 -10.66
N HIS A 54 -5.89 10.94 -10.30
CA HIS A 54 -4.45 10.88 -10.07
C HIS A 54 -4.19 10.30 -8.66
N PRO A 55 -3.34 9.25 -8.48
CA PRO A 55 -3.13 8.59 -7.18
C PRO A 55 -2.74 9.53 -6.04
N GLY A 56 -1.90 10.54 -6.32
CA GLY A 56 -1.48 11.54 -5.33
C GLY A 56 -2.60 12.43 -4.76
N THR A 57 -3.82 12.36 -5.30
CA THR A 57 -5.00 13.05 -4.73
C THR A 57 -5.64 12.27 -3.59
N LEU A 58 -5.30 10.99 -3.42
CA LEU A 58 -5.84 10.09 -2.39
C LEU A 58 -4.98 10.11 -1.12
N SER A 59 -4.42 11.26 -0.78
CA SER A 59 -3.41 11.42 0.27
C SER A 59 -3.57 12.75 0.99
N PRO A 60 -3.10 12.86 2.25
CA PRO A 60 -3.02 14.16 2.94
C PRO A 60 -2.18 15.16 2.14
N GLU A 61 -2.29 16.45 2.44
CA GLU A 61 -1.50 17.47 1.73
C GLU A 61 0.02 17.21 1.82
N TYR A 62 0.48 16.76 2.99
CA TYR A 62 1.88 16.44 3.26
C TYR A 62 2.05 15.01 3.79
N GLN A 63 3.17 14.39 3.42
CA GLN A 63 3.62 13.10 3.98
C GLN A 63 4.42 13.31 5.26
N LYS A 64 4.69 12.22 6.02
CA LYS A 64 5.45 12.26 7.29
C LYS A 64 6.82 12.94 7.20
N ASN A 65 7.44 12.94 6.01
CA ASN A 65 8.73 13.59 5.76
C ASN A 65 8.62 15.09 5.42
N GLY A 66 7.42 15.69 5.51
CA GLY A 66 7.16 17.09 5.24
C GLY A 66 7.02 17.44 3.75
N ARG A 67 7.13 16.46 2.84
CA ARG A 67 6.98 16.68 1.40
C ARG A 67 5.50 16.73 1.01
N LYS A 68 5.14 17.59 0.05
CA LYS A 68 3.79 17.60 -0.53
C LYS A 68 3.51 16.29 -1.25
N SER A 69 2.37 15.67 -0.94
CA SER A 69 2.02 14.35 -1.45
C SER A 69 1.95 14.31 -2.98
N ILE A 70 1.32 15.32 -3.59
CA ILE A 70 1.15 15.35 -5.05
C ILE A 70 2.51 15.44 -5.78
N GLU A 71 3.42 16.27 -5.30
CA GLU A 71 4.75 16.45 -5.89
C GLU A 71 5.61 15.21 -5.69
N TYR A 72 5.61 14.67 -4.47
CA TYR A 72 6.40 13.49 -4.16
C TYR A 72 5.87 12.25 -4.89
N SER A 73 4.56 12.12 -5.08
CA SER A 73 3.97 11.03 -5.86
C SER A 73 4.43 11.06 -7.32
N ARG A 74 4.51 12.24 -7.94
CA ARG A 74 4.98 12.38 -9.34
C ARG A 74 6.42 11.94 -9.52
N GLU A 75 7.29 12.25 -8.57
CA GLU A 75 8.69 11.76 -8.61
C GLU A 75 8.77 10.24 -8.55
N LEU A 76 7.99 9.62 -7.66
CA LEU A 76 7.94 8.16 -7.53
C LEU A 76 7.35 7.51 -8.80
N MET A 77 6.34 8.14 -9.40
CA MET A 77 5.75 7.69 -10.66
C MET A 77 6.72 7.86 -11.84
N ALA A 78 7.51 8.94 -11.87
CA ALA A 78 8.56 9.15 -12.86
C ALA A 78 9.65 8.07 -12.77
N ASP A 79 10.01 7.62 -11.57
CA ASP A 79 10.91 6.49 -11.36
C ASP A 79 10.36 5.20 -12.00
N ALA A 80 9.09 4.88 -11.73
CA ALA A 80 8.44 3.70 -12.32
C ALA A 80 8.42 3.78 -13.86
N MET A 81 8.11 4.96 -14.42
CA MET A 81 8.11 5.21 -15.86
C MET A 81 9.51 5.10 -16.49
N ALA A 82 10.55 5.41 -15.71
CA ALA A 82 11.95 5.22 -16.08
C ALA A 82 12.47 3.79 -15.82
N GLY A 83 11.58 2.85 -15.47
CA GLY A 83 11.92 1.44 -15.28
C GLY A 83 12.47 1.10 -13.90
N ARG A 84 12.38 2.00 -12.91
CA ARG A 84 12.86 1.76 -11.55
C ARG A 84 11.71 1.33 -10.64
N ALA A 85 11.85 0.16 -10.01
CA ALA A 85 10.93 -0.27 -8.96
C ALA A 85 11.13 0.59 -7.70
N ARG A 86 10.06 0.82 -6.95
CA ARG A 86 10.11 1.53 -5.66
C ARG A 86 9.31 0.77 -4.61
N HIS A 87 9.85 0.72 -3.39
CA HIS A 87 9.14 0.25 -2.20
C HIS A 87 9.24 1.34 -1.13
N PHE A 88 8.10 1.75 -0.55
CA PHE A 88 8.06 2.84 0.43
C PHE A 88 6.77 2.80 1.26
N LEU A 89 6.83 3.42 2.44
CA LEU A 89 5.64 3.69 3.24
C LEU A 89 4.99 5.01 2.79
N TRP A 90 3.66 5.03 2.72
CA TRP A 90 2.90 6.18 2.28
C TRP A 90 1.65 6.39 3.12
N GLN A 91 1.31 7.65 3.41
CA GLN A 91 0.06 8.02 4.07
C GLN A 91 -1.02 8.35 3.05
N HIS A 92 -2.16 7.69 3.21
CA HIS A 92 -3.35 7.86 2.38
C HIS A 92 -4.52 8.35 3.21
N LEU A 93 -5.53 8.90 2.53
CA LEU A 93 -6.81 9.28 3.13
C LEU A 93 -7.88 8.28 2.70
N ARG A 94 -8.66 7.78 3.65
CA ARG A 94 -9.94 7.11 3.37
C ARG A 94 -11.02 8.14 3.03
N SER A 95 -12.14 7.67 2.51
CA SER A 95 -13.31 8.50 2.18
C SER A 95 -13.90 9.25 3.37
N ASP A 96 -13.74 8.71 4.59
CA ASP A 96 -14.14 9.34 5.85
C ASP A 96 -13.10 10.37 6.39
N GLY A 97 -11.99 10.56 5.68
CA GLY A 97 -10.90 11.45 6.06
C GLY A 97 -9.89 10.86 7.03
N THR A 98 -10.07 9.62 7.49
CA THR A 98 -9.08 8.95 8.35
C THR A 98 -7.81 8.64 7.55
N VAL A 99 -6.65 8.76 8.22
CA VAL A 99 -5.36 8.46 7.61
C VAL A 99 -5.01 6.99 7.84
N PHE A 100 -4.46 6.34 6.81
CA PHE A 100 -3.81 5.04 6.95
C PHE A 100 -2.42 5.04 6.34
N THR A 101 -1.57 4.16 6.86
CA THR A 101 -0.23 3.94 6.30
C THR A 101 -0.24 2.67 5.48
N ALA A 102 0.07 2.80 4.19
CA ALA A 102 0.28 1.68 3.31
C ALA A 102 1.76 1.48 3.02
N GLU A 103 2.18 0.21 2.98
CA GLU A 103 3.39 -0.19 2.26
C GLU A 103 3.04 -0.29 0.77
N ILE A 104 3.77 0.46 -0.03
CA ILE A 104 3.55 0.55 -1.48
C ILE A 104 4.69 -0.14 -2.21
N SER A 105 4.32 -1.04 -3.12
CA SER A 105 5.22 -1.59 -4.13
C SER A 105 4.83 -1.06 -5.50
N LEU A 106 5.68 -0.19 -6.04
CA LEU A 106 5.48 0.44 -7.34
C LEU A 106 6.36 -0.27 -8.38
N ASN A 107 5.72 -1.02 -9.27
CA ASN A 107 6.43 -1.80 -10.29
C ASN A 107 6.89 -0.91 -11.46
N PRO A 108 7.99 -1.28 -12.14
CA PRO A 108 8.40 -0.63 -13.38
C PRO A 108 7.29 -0.63 -14.43
N ALA A 109 7.17 0.46 -15.17
CA ALA A 109 6.23 0.54 -16.28
C ALA A 109 6.60 -0.44 -17.41
N LYS A 110 5.59 -1.11 -17.94
CA LYS A 110 5.70 -1.96 -19.12
C LYS A 110 4.96 -1.33 -20.29
N THR A 111 5.57 -1.38 -21.47
CA THR A 111 4.89 -1.01 -22.72
C THR A 111 3.92 -2.12 -23.11
N VAL A 112 2.66 -1.75 -23.31
CA VAL A 112 1.60 -2.64 -23.79
C VAL A 112 1.09 -2.08 -25.12
N ARG A 113 0.92 -2.96 -26.10
CA ARG A 113 0.32 -2.60 -27.39
C ARG A 113 -1.18 -2.92 -27.35
N LEU A 114 -2.01 -1.91 -27.58
CA LEU A 114 -3.45 -2.04 -27.64
C LEU A 114 -3.91 -2.50 -29.03
N SER A 115 -5.17 -2.92 -29.13
CA SER A 115 -5.80 -3.44 -30.36
C SER A 115 -5.73 -2.50 -31.57
N GLU A 116 -5.58 -1.20 -31.35
CA GLU A 116 -5.44 -0.17 -32.39
C GLU A 116 -3.97 0.12 -32.76
N GLY A 117 -3.01 -0.66 -32.28
CA GLY A 117 -1.57 -0.44 -32.48
C GLY A 117 -0.98 0.67 -31.62
N LYS A 118 -1.80 1.39 -30.84
CA LYS A 118 -1.35 2.36 -29.84
C LYS A 118 -0.51 1.65 -28.78
N GLU A 119 0.69 2.15 -28.54
CA GLU A 119 1.55 1.72 -27.44
C GLU A 119 1.36 2.66 -26.24
N VAL A 120 1.10 2.06 -25.08
CA VAL A 120 0.93 2.77 -23.82
C VAL A 120 1.87 2.18 -22.78
N LYS A 121 2.33 3.00 -21.84
CA LYS A 121 3.11 2.54 -20.69
C LYS A 121 2.18 2.45 -19.49
N ARG A 122 2.16 1.27 -18.87
CA ARG A 122 1.37 1.00 -17.67
C ARG A 122 2.23 0.44 -16.57
N TYR A 123 1.94 0.80 -15.35
CA TYR A 123 2.53 0.17 -14.17
C TYR A 123 1.46 -0.20 -13.17
N VAL A 124 1.80 -1.17 -12.31
CA VAL A 124 0.95 -1.62 -11.22
C VAL A 124 1.52 -1.08 -9.92
N SER A 125 0.66 -0.49 -9.10
CA SER A 125 0.95 -0.17 -7.71
C SER A 125 0.20 -1.15 -6.83
N VAL A 126 0.91 -1.78 -5.89
CA VAL A 126 0.36 -2.71 -4.91
C VAL A 126 0.43 -2.08 -3.52
N PHE A 127 -0.66 -2.18 -2.77
CA PHE A 127 -0.91 -1.49 -1.50
C PHE A 127 -1.17 -2.52 -0.42
N ARG A 128 -0.41 -2.48 0.68
CA ARG A 128 -0.69 -3.25 1.89
C ARG A 128 -0.90 -2.30 3.06
N ASP A 129 -2.06 -2.37 3.71
CA ASP A 129 -2.29 -1.59 4.94
C ASP A 129 -1.43 -2.18 6.06
N VAL A 130 -0.50 -1.38 6.56
CA VAL A 130 0.42 -1.75 7.65
C VAL A 130 0.13 -0.93 8.92
N THR A 131 -0.97 -0.19 8.96
CA THR A 131 -1.33 0.69 10.08
C THR A 131 -1.37 -0.09 11.40
N ARG A 132 -2.13 -1.20 11.43
CA ARG A 132 -2.24 -2.06 12.62
C ARG A 132 -0.91 -2.66 13.06
N SER A 133 -0.05 -3.02 12.10
CA SER A 133 1.28 -3.58 12.41
C SER A 133 2.15 -2.55 13.11
N ILE A 134 2.19 -1.33 12.56
CA ILE A 134 2.96 -0.21 13.13
C ILE A 134 2.42 0.20 14.51
N GLU A 135 1.10 0.23 14.67
CA GLU A 135 0.47 0.54 15.96
C GLU A 135 0.77 -0.51 17.03
N ALA A 136 0.73 -1.80 16.66
CA ALA A 136 1.05 -2.89 17.57
C ALA A 136 2.53 -2.86 18.00
N GLU A 137 3.43 -2.61 17.06
CA GLU A 137 4.87 -2.47 17.33
C GLU A 137 5.15 -1.30 18.29
N ARG A 138 4.54 -0.13 18.04
CA ARG A 138 4.66 1.03 18.94
C ARG A 138 4.12 0.76 20.33
N ALA A 139 2.95 0.12 20.43
CA ALA A 139 2.35 -0.21 21.72
C ALA A 139 3.24 -1.18 22.52
N LEU A 140 3.91 -2.12 21.84
CA LEU A 140 4.88 -3.02 22.45
C LEU A 140 6.10 -2.23 22.95
N GLU A 141 6.70 -1.38 22.11
CA GLU A 141 7.84 -0.54 22.48
C GLU A 141 7.54 0.36 23.69
N GLU A 142 6.37 1.00 23.72
CA GLU A 142 5.93 1.84 24.83
C GLU A 142 5.77 1.03 26.13
N SER A 143 5.22 -0.18 26.03
CA SER A 143 5.06 -1.10 27.15
C SER A 143 6.43 -1.53 27.71
N GLU A 144 7.37 -1.91 26.83
CA GLU A 144 8.73 -2.28 27.21
C GLU A 144 9.49 -1.13 27.87
N GLN A 145 9.39 0.08 27.32
CA GLN A 145 9.99 1.27 27.91
C GLN A 145 9.38 1.63 29.26
N ARG A 146 8.07 1.43 29.43
CA ARG A 146 7.39 1.62 30.71
C ARG A 146 7.85 0.58 31.74
N PHE A 147 7.91 -0.69 31.35
CA PHE A 147 8.39 -1.77 32.22
C PHE A 147 9.85 -1.54 32.64
N ARG A 148 10.74 -1.22 31.68
CA ARG A 148 12.15 -0.91 31.95
C ARG A 148 12.31 0.23 32.95
N ARG A 149 11.58 1.34 32.77
CA ARG A 149 11.62 2.48 33.70
C ARG A 149 11.14 2.09 35.09
N LEU A 150 10.09 1.29 35.21
CA LEU A 150 9.62 0.81 36.51
C LEU A 150 10.65 -0.08 37.19
N PHE A 151 11.32 -0.94 36.42
CA PHE A 151 12.34 -1.84 36.95
C PHE A 151 13.60 -1.10 37.42
N GLU A 152 14.11 -0.17 36.60
CA GLU A 152 15.34 0.58 36.87
C GLU A 152 15.18 1.63 37.99
N LEU A 153 13.99 2.22 38.12
CA LEU A 153 13.73 3.27 39.11
C LEU A 153 13.05 2.74 40.39
N ALA A 154 12.81 1.43 40.47
CA ALA A 154 12.22 0.85 41.66
C ALA A 154 13.13 1.06 42.88
N PRO A 155 12.64 1.63 43.99
CA PRO A 155 13.42 1.75 45.23
C PRO A 155 13.58 0.41 45.97
N VAL A 156 13.18 -0.70 45.33
CA VAL A 156 13.21 -2.07 45.86
C VAL A 156 13.77 -3.01 44.81
N ALA A 157 14.42 -4.08 45.25
CA ALA A 157 14.90 -5.12 44.33
C ALA A 157 13.71 -5.85 43.69
N LEU A 158 13.65 -5.82 42.35
CA LEU A 158 12.68 -6.57 41.56
C LEU A 158 13.40 -7.72 40.87
N ALA A 159 12.78 -8.89 40.84
CA ALA A 159 13.26 -10.04 40.08
C ALA A 159 12.12 -10.56 39.20
N LEU A 160 12.40 -10.77 37.91
CA LEU A 160 11.49 -11.45 36.99
C LEU A 160 11.89 -12.93 36.98
N LEU A 161 10.96 -13.82 37.29
CA LEU A 161 11.19 -15.26 37.30
C LEU A 161 10.28 -15.90 36.25
N SER A 162 10.85 -16.67 35.33
CA SER A 162 10.06 -17.58 34.52
C SER A 162 9.59 -18.74 35.40
N LEU A 163 8.33 -19.18 35.22
CA LEU A 163 7.79 -20.39 35.85
C LEU A 163 8.58 -21.65 35.45
N ASP A 164 9.36 -21.55 34.38
CA ASP A 164 10.12 -22.64 33.78
C ASP A 164 11.55 -22.74 34.37
N GLY A 165 11.92 -21.84 35.28
CA GLY A 165 13.19 -21.88 36.00
C GLY A 165 14.43 -21.46 35.19
N ALA A 166 14.26 -20.94 33.97
CA ALA A 166 15.35 -20.34 33.21
C ALA A 166 15.42 -18.83 33.49
N LEU A 167 16.59 -18.36 33.92
CA LEU A 167 17.00 -16.95 33.97
C LEU A 167 17.27 -16.42 32.56
#